data_AF-A0A424SWW0-F1
#
_entry.id   AF-A0A424SWW0-F1
#
_cell.length_a   1.000
_cell.length_b   1.000
_cell.length_c   1.000
_cell.angle_alpha   90.00
_cell.angle_beta   90.00
_cell.angle_gamma   90.00
#
_symmetry.space_group_name_H-M   'P 1'
#
loop_
_entity.id
_entity.type
_entity.pdbx_description
1 polymer ?
#
loop_
_entity_poly.entity_id
_entity_poly.type
_entity_poly.pdbx_seq_one_letter_code
_entity_poly.pdbx_strand_id
1 'polypeptide(L)'
;MHFEIHYLKNQKLFGWSLKECLRHSGPLGRYDATYNEDYHYMGRTNKLDECNGVMYKDKYVYFITNTYPIVLRCLYGRVSSDFNKSRH
;
A
#
# COMPACT_ATOMS: atom_id res chain seq x y z
N MET A 1 -13.03 16.47 1.73
CA MET A 1 -12.37 15.62 2.75
C MET A 1 -10.88 15.64 2.48
N HIS A 2 -10.07 15.84 3.51
CA HIS A 2 -8.63 16.08 3.40
C HIS A 2 -7.88 15.01 4.18
N PHE A 3 -6.86 14.41 3.56
CA PHE A 3 -5.95 13.51 4.25
C PHE A 3 -4.57 14.13 4.34
N GLU A 4 -3.96 13.98 5.50
CA GLU A 4 -2.58 14.37 5.72
C GLU A 4 -1.66 13.25 5.19
N ILE A 5 -0.58 13.66 4.51
CA ILE A 5 0.46 12.76 4.03
C ILE A 5 1.78 13.22 4.62
N HIS A 6 2.46 12.35 5.35
CA HIS A 6 3.74 12.64 5.99
C HIS A 6 4.83 11.74 5.44
N TYR A 7 6.08 12.21 5.41
CA TYR A 7 7.21 11.37 5.03
C TYR A 7 7.84 10.71 6.26
N LEU A 8 8.00 9.39 6.24
CA LEU A 8 8.61 8.60 7.31
C LEU A 8 9.99 8.11 6.87
N LYS A 9 11.04 8.75 7.41
CA LYS A 9 12.44 8.41 7.10
C LYS A 9 12.88 7.05 7.67
N ASN A 10 12.32 6.64 8.82
CA ASN A 10 12.72 5.42 9.53
C ASN A 10 11.83 4.22 9.21
N GLN A 11 12.48 3.09 8.91
CA GLN A 11 11.86 1.92 8.29
C GLN A 11 11.11 0.96 9.23
N LYS A 12 10.92 1.31 10.51
CA LYS A 12 10.46 0.33 11.53
C LYS A 12 8.96 0.05 11.56
N LEU A 13 8.15 0.62 10.64
CA LEU A 13 6.68 0.60 10.74
C LEU A 13 5.96 -0.08 9.56
N PHE A 14 6.61 -0.88 8.72
CA PHE A 14 5.95 -1.41 7.52
C PHE A 14 5.22 -2.74 7.75
N GLY A 15 3.96 -2.78 7.32
CA GLY A 15 3.08 -3.94 7.35
C GLY A 15 3.33 -4.98 6.26
N TRP A 16 4.28 -4.79 5.36
CA TRP A 16 4.42 -5.59 4.13
C TRP A 16 5.73 -6.37 4.09
N SER A 17 5.69 -7.56 3.48
CA SER A 17 6.88 -8.37 3.19
C SER A 17 6.85 -8.87 1.75
N LEU A 18 8.03 -8.99 1.14
CA LEU A 18 8.20 -9.64 -0.15
C LEU A 18 7.81 -11.12 0.00
N LYS A 19 7.06 -11.64 -0.97
CA LYS A 19 6.77 -13.08 -1.09
C LYS A 19 8.05 -13.82 -1.49
N GLU A 20 8.13 -15.08 -1.11
CA GLU A 20 9.25 -15.94 -1.48
C GLU A 20 8.88 -16.82 -2.68
N CYS A 21 9.90 -17.40 -3.33
CA CYS A 21 9.77 -18.34 -4.45
C CYS A 21 9.29 -17.70 -5.77
N LEU A 22 8.60 -18.50 -6.61
CA LEU A 22 8.20 -18.15 -7.97
C LEU A 22 6.72 -17.76 -8.04
N ARG A 23 6.39 -16.86 -8.97
CA ARG A 23 5.01 -16.53 -9.32
C ARG A 23 4.35 -17.72 -10.01
N HIS A 24 3.12 -18.04 -9.60
CA HIS A 24 2.33 -19.10 -10.22
C HIS A 24 1.59 -18.65 -11.49
N SER A 25 1.45 -17.34 -11.70
CA SER A 25 0.73 -16.73 -12.83
C SER A 25 1.25 -15.31 -13.12
N GLY A 26 0.83 -14.72 -14.23
CA GLY A 26 1.26 -13.37 -14.64
C GLY A 26 2.68 -13.40 -15.25
N PRO A 27 3.49 -12.35 -15.07
CA PRO A 27 4.88 -12.38 -15.53
C PRO A 27 5.65 -13.42 -14.70
N LEU A 28 5.95 -14.59 -15.29
CA LEU A 28 6.68 -15.67 -14.62
C LEU A 28 8.02 -15.18 -14.06
N GLY A 29 8.57 -15.93 -13.09
CA GLY A 29 9.84 -15.59 -12.43
C GLY A 29 9.70 -15.49 -10.92
N ARG A 30 10.76 -15.00 -10.26
CA ARG A 30 10.78 -14.81 -8.81
C ARG A 30 10.03 -13.54 -8.41
N TYR A 31 9.42 -13.54 -7.23
CA TYR A 31 9.02 -12.30 -6.57
C TYR A 31 10.27 -11.46 -6.30
N ASP A 32 10.42 -10.35 -7.01
CA ASP A 32 11.66 -9.55 -7.07
C ASP A 32 11.43 -8.06 -6.79
N ALA A 33 10.30 -7.74 -6.14
CA ALA A 33 9.86 -6.39 -5.79
C ALA A 33 9.44 -5.52 -6.98
N THR A 34 9.35 -6.08 -8.18
CA THR A 34 8.92 -5.34 -9.38
C THR A 34 7.44 -4.96 -9.31
N TYR A 35 6.60 -5.84 -8.76
CA TYR A 35 5.14 -5.69 -8.78
C TYR A 35 4.52 -5.57 -7.39
N ASN A 36 3.34 -4.94 -7.30
CA ASN A 36 2.57 -4.87 -6.05
C ASN A 36 2.21 -6.26 -5.52
N GLU A 37 1.92 -7.17 -6.44
CA GLU A 37 1.56 -8.56 -6.23
C GLU A 37 2.73 -9.38 -5.66
N ASP A 38 3.96 -8.85 -5.69
CA ASP A 38 5.11 -9.49 -5.08
C ASP A 38 5.10 -9.38 -3.56
N TYR A 39 4.29 -8.51 -2.99
CA TYR A 39 4.21 -8.29 -1.57
C TYR A 39 2.95 -8.90 -0.97
N HIS A 40 3.02 -9.26 0.30
CA HIS A 40 1.87 -9.66 1.10
C HIS A 40 1.84 -8.87 2.41
N TYR A 41 0.63 -8.55 2.85
CA TYR A 41 0.43 -7.85 4.11
C TYR A 41 0.62 -8.82 5.27
N MET A 42 1.46 -8.43 6.21
CA MET A 42 1.90 -9.18 7.40
C MET A 42 1.50 -8.44 8.69
N GLY A 43 0.44 -7.63 8.65
CA GLY A 43 0.03 -6.68 9.69
C GLY A 43 0.27 -7.10 11.14
N ARG A 44 0.67 -6.13 11.99
CA ARG A 44 0.84 -6.28 13.44
C ARG A 44 0.57 -4.96 14.15
N THR A 45 0.44 -4.99 15.47
CA THR A 45 0.44 -3.81 16.33
C THR A 45 1.65 -2.91 16.02
N ASN A 46 1.44 -1.60 15.98
CA ASN A 46 2.46 -0.59 15.68
C ASN A 46 3.05 -0.64 14.26
N LYS A 47 2.26 -1.03 13.27
CA LYS A 47 2.63 -0.94 11.85
C LYS A 47 1.60 -0.12 11.08
N LEU A 48 2.01 0.45 9.95
CA LEU A 48 1.10 0.98 8.96
C LEU A 48 0.19 -0.14 8.45
N ASP A 49 -1.04 0.20 8.15
CA ASP A 49 -2.02 -0.73 7.62
C ASP A 49 -1.76 -1.09 6.15
N GLU A 50 -2.66 -1.87 5.56
CA GLU A 50 -2.59 -2.31 4.17
C GLU A 50 -2.63 -1.17 3.13
N CYS A 51 -3.08 0.01 3.56
CA CYS A 51 -3.21 1.22 2.75
C CYS A 51 -1.99 2.14 2.85
N ASN A 52 -1.00 1.81 3.69
CA ASN A 52 0.14 2.65 4.05
C ASN A 52 -0.24 3.85 4.92
N GLY A 53 -1.24 3.67 5.79
CA GLY A 53 -1.70 4.68 6.73
C GLY A 53 -1.86 4.16 8.16
N VAL A 54 -2.30 5.04 9.05
CA VAL A 54 -2.61 4.72 10.45
C VAL A 54 -3.67 5.68 10.99
N MET A 55 -4.47 5.21 11.95
CA MET A 55 -5.30 6.08 12.78
C MET A 55 -4.43 6.77 13.83
N TYR A 56 -4.40 8.11 13.80
CA TYR A 56 -3.68 8.93 14.75
C TYR A 56 -4.57 10.10 15.20
N LYS A 57 -4.84 10.19 16.51
CA LYS A 57 -5.71 11.23 17.11
C LYS A 57 -7.02 11.41 16.33
N ASP A 58 -7.75 10.31 16.13
CA ASP A 58 -9.04 10.24 15.41
C ASP A 58 -9.01 10.70 13.94
N LYS A 59 -7.82 10.87 13.36
CA LYS A 59 -7.63 11.13 11.94
C LYS A 59 -6.88 9.97 11.29
N TYR A 60 -7.27 9.67 10.06
CA TYR A 60 -6.54 8.74 9.24
C TYR A 60 -5.44 9.47 8.47
N VAL A 61 -4.20 9.04 8.65
CA VAL A 61 -3.00 9.70 8.12
C VAL A 61 -2.22 8.72 7.25
N TYR A 62 -1.81 9.16 6.06
CA TYR A 62 -0.97 8.37 5.16
C TYR A 62 0.51 8.71 5.32
N PHE A 63 1.37 7.76 4.94
CA PHE A 63 2.80 7.96 4.94
C PHE A 63 3.44 7.70 3.57
N ILE A 64 4.44 8.50 3.22
CA ILE A 64 5.43 8.18 2.20
C ILE A 64 6.61 7.52 2.90
N THR A 65 7.10 6.40 2.36
CA THR A 65 8.17 5.63 3.00
C THR A 65 9.32 5.31 2.02
N ASN A 66 10.43 4.80 2.55
CA ASN A 66 11.60 4.41 1.75
C ASN A 66 11.54 2.98 1.20
N THR A 67 10.52 2.19 1.56
CA THR A 67 10.36 0.81 1.09
C THR A 67 8.93 0.57 0.66
N TYR A 68 8.63 -0.62 0.14
CA TYR A 68 7.25 -0.94 -0.17
C TYR A 68 6.35 -0.94 1.08
N PRO A 69 5.16 -0.32 1.03
CA PRO A 69 4.66 0.59 -0.01
C PRO A 69 5.30 1.99 0.11
N ILE A 70 5.77 2.55 -1.01
CA ILE A 70 6.38 3.90 -1.03
C ILE A 70 5.31 4.97 -0.88
N VAL A 71 4.18 4.79 -1.56
CA VAL A 71 3.01 5.69 -1.54
C VAL A 71 1.77 4.96 -1.06
N LEU A 72 0.67 5.70 -0.92
CA LEU A 72 -0.63 5.19 -0.50
C LEU A 72 -1.18 4.14 -1.48
N ARG A 73 -1.77 3.06 -0.95
CA ARG A 73 -2.33 1.97 -1.77
C ARG A 73 -3.83 1.98 -1.92
N CYS A 74 -4.55 2.52 -0.94
CA CYS A 74 -6.01 2.53 -0.97
C CYS A 74 -6.51 3.85 -1.53
N LEU A 75 -7.25 3.77 -2.63
CA LEU A 75 -7.99 4.92 -3.15
C LEU A 75 -9.14 5.24 -2.20
N TYR A 76 -9.29 6.51 -1.86
CA TYR A 76 -10.42 6.98 -1.07
C TYR A 76 -11.15 8.10 -1.82
N GLY A 77 -12.47 7.98 -1.93
CA GLY A 77 -13.33 9.02 -2.48
C GLY A 77 -14.67 8.46 -2.95
N ARG A 78 -15.55 9.36 -3.39
CA ARG A 78 -16.75 8.96 -4.12
C ARG A 78 -16.42 8.96 -5.61
N VAL A 79 -16.50 7.79 -6.23
CA VAL A 79 -16.34 7.68 -7.70
C VAL A 79 -17.45 8.51 -8.37
N SER A 80 -17.08 9.37 -9.31
CA SER A 80 -18.03 10.18 -10.08
C SER A 80 -18.96 9.29 -10.91
N SER A 81 -20.19 9.73 -11.13
CA SER A 81 -21.12 9.08 -12.07
C SER A 81 -20.56 9.01 -13.48
N ASP A 82 -19.70 9.97 -13.84
CA ASP A 82 -19.13 10.07 -15.19
C ASP A 82 -17.93 9.13 -15.39
N PHE A 83 -17.49 8.42 -14.33
CA PHE A 83 -16.45 7.40 -14.45
C PHE A 83 -17.00 6.17 -15.18
N ASN A 84 -16.71 6.09 -16.48
CA ASN A 84 -17.16 4.98 -17.30
C ASN A 84 -16.30 3.72 -17.06
N LYS A 85 -16.87 2.74 -16.35
CA LYS A 85 -16.25 1.42 -16.10
C LYS A 85 -16.23 0.50 -17.32
N SER A 86 -16.98 0.79 -18.38
CA SER A 86 -17.14 -0.12 -19.53
C SER A 86 -16.02 -0.02 -20.57
N ARG A 87 -14.99 0.80 -20.33
CA ARG A 87 -13.89 1.06 -21.28
C ARG A 87 -12.51 0.61 -20.77
N HIS A 88 -12.48 -0.18 -19.70
CA HIS A 88 -11.27 -0.72 -19.10
C HIS A 88 -11.43 -2.22 -18.83
#